data_AF-A0A6G9QP52-F1
#
_entry.id   AF-A0A6G9QP52-F1
#
_cell.length_a   1.000
_cell.length_b   1.000
_cell.length_c   1.000
_cell.angle_alpha   90.00
_cell.angle_beta   90.00
_cell.angle_gamma   90.00
#
_symmetry.space_group_name_H-M   'P 1'
#
loop_
_entity.id
_entity.type
_entity.pdbx_description
1 polymer ?
#
loop_
_entity_poly.entity_id
_entity_poly.type
_entity_poly.pdbx_seq_one_letter_code
_entity_poly.pdbx_strand_id
1 'polypeptide(L)'
;MLTAHQVNQQKKYDEFRASILKESPTPCNLEVGDYVTFTNDYGVFFRRPRQVIGFDFADDSNRFIYTEGDAYWFPSSPEQLHKVEKTPTGCLLVRELTFLPMYEFENQLYEQQGWCRLVIESSLHCVWCNAERLELVTYCEGDVIWATALNEDMYESEIKRTIEFFNEC
;
A
#
# COMPACT_ATOMS: atom_id res chain seq x y z
N MET A 1 -11.77 10.91 20.95
CA MET A 1 -12.23 12.22 20.42
C MET A 1 -11.10 12.79 19.59
N LEU A 2 -11.39 13.29 18.38
CA LEU A 2 -10.39 13.96 17.53
C LEU A 2 -10.02 15.34 18.10
N THR A 3 -8.77 15.73 17.93
CA THR A 3 -8.28 17.07 18.29
C THR A 3 -8.78 18.11 17.29
N ALA A 4 -8.83 19.39 17.70
CA ALA A 4 -9.18 20.49 16.80
C ALA A 4 -8.28 20.56 15.56
N HIS A 5 -7.01 20.20 15.69
CA HIS A 5 -6.08 20.09 14.58
C HIS A 5 -6.51 19.01 13.58
N GLN A 6 -6.83 17.81 14.06
CA GLN A 6 -7.29 16.69 13.21
C GLN A 6 -8.58 17.04 12.47
N VAL A 7 -9.53 17.70 13.14
CA VAL A 7 -10.78 18.15 12.50
C VAL A 7 -10.50 19.16 11.39
N ASN A 8 -9.59 20.11 11.62
CA ASN A 8 -9.22 21.10 10.60
C ASN A 8 -8.50 20.46 9.40
N GLN A 9 -7.63 19.47 9.64
CA GLN A 9 -6.98 18.72 8.56
C GLN A 9 -8.01 17.94 7.72
N GLN A 10 -8.95 17.27 8.37
CA GLN A 10 -10.02 16.55 7.66
C GLN A 10 -10.83 17.51 6.78
N LYS A 11 -11.22 18.66 7.33
CA LYS A 11 -11.97 19.68 6.57
C LYS A 11 -11.21 20.16 5.33
N LYS A 12 -9.90 20.44 5.46
CA LYS A 12 -9.06 20.84 4.32
C LYS A 12 -8.96 19.75 3.26
N TYR A 13 -8.83 18.50 3.69
CA TYR A 13 -8.80 17.35 2.78
C TYR A 13 -10.14 17.21 2.04
N ASP A 14 -11.28 17.34 2.73
CA ASP A 14 -12.60 17.24 2.12
C ASP A 14 -12.86 18.36 1.11
N GLU A 15 -12.50 19.61 1.46
CA GLU A 15 -12.57 20.77 0.57
C GLU A 15 -11.69 20.58 -0.67
N PHE A 16 -10.46 20.08 -0.49
CA PHE A 16 -9.55 19.80 -1.59
C PHE A 16 -10.08 18.69 -2.51
N ARG A 17 -10.54 17.56 -1.94
CA ARG A 17 -11.07 16.42 -2.69
C ARG A 17 -12.32 16.78 -3.49
N ALA A 18 -13.09 17.77 -3.05
CA ALA A 18 -14.22 18.33 -3.79
C ALA A 18 -13.80 19.25 -4.95
N SER A 19 -12.60 19.82 -4.91
CA SER A 19 -12.09 20.78 -5.91
C SER A 19 -11.35 20.15 -7.11
N ILE A 20 -10.90 18.90 -6.99
CA ILE A 20 -10.12 18.19 -8.02
C ILE A 20 -11.01 17.42 -9.02
N LEU A 21 -10.49 17.20 -10.23
CA LEU A 21 -11.17 16.44 -11.29
C LEU A 21 -11.30 14.95 -10.92
N LYS A 22 -12.36 14.30 -11.41
CA LYS A 22 -12.58 12.86 -11.22
C LYS A 22 -12.15 12.01 -12.41
N GLU A 23 -11.98 12.65 -13.56
CA GLU A 23 -11.47 12.04 -14.77
C GLU A 23 -10.17 12.73 -15.16
N SER A 24 -9.24 11.96 -15.70
CA SER A 24 -7.94 12.49 -16.11
C SER A 24 -8.12 13.39 -17.34
N PRO A 25 -7.64 14.64 -17.34
CA PRO A 25 -7.70 15.50 -18.53
C PRO A 25 -6.70 15.06 -19.60
N THR A 26 -5.68 14.29 -19.22
CA THR A 26 -4.64 13.75 -20.11
C THR A 26 -4.76 12.22 -20.18
N PRO A 27 -4.58 11.58 -21.34
CA PRO A 27 -4.60 10.12 -21.43
C PRO A 27 -3.58 9.48 -20.47
N CYS A 28 -4.07 8.66 -19.54
CA CYS A 28 -3.25 7.81 -18.69
C CYS A 28 -4.03 6.54 -18.31
N ASN A 29 -3.34 5.55 -17.74
CA ASN A 29 -3.94 4.26 -17.38
C ASN A 29 -4.46 4.23 -15.93
N LEU A 30 -4.69 5.39 -15.30
CA LEU A 30 -5.11 5.50 -13.90
C LEU A 30 -6.48 6.18 -13.81
N GLU A 31 -7.30 5.70 -12.87
CA GLU A 31 -8.64 6.21 -12.58
C GLU A 31 -8.80 6.45 -11.07
N VAL A 32 -9.77 7.28 -10.67
CA VAL A 32 -10.10 7.47 -9.25
C VAL A 32 -10.52 6.14 -8.63
N GLY A 33 -9.94 5.81 -7.49
CA GLY A 33 -10.18 4.54 -6.79
C GLY A 33 -9.13 3.47 -7.03
N ASP A 34 -8.29 3.61 -8.07
CA ASP A 34 -7.12 2.76 -8.26
C ASP A 34 -6.16 2.89 -7.07
N TYR A 35 -5.49 1.79 -6.73
CA TYR A 35 -4.42 1.79 -5.74
C TYR A 35 -3.07 1.71 -6.43
N VAL A 36 -2.15 2.56 -6.00
CA VAL A 36 -0.82 2.70 -6.61
C VAL A 36 0.27 2.71 -5.55
N THR A 37 1.46 2.21 -5.91
CA THR A 37 2.71 2.53 -5.21
C THR A 37 3.38 3.73 -5.87
N PHE A 38 4.28 4.38 -5.14
CA PHE A 38 4.94 5.60 -5.59
C PHE A 38 6.47 5.43 -5.57
N THR A 39 7.11 5.81 -6.66
CA THR A 39 8.57 5.92 -6.76
C THR A 39 8.90 7.37 -7.07
N ASN A 40 9.72 8.02 -6.24
CA ASN A 40 10.10 9.41 -6.51
C ASN A 40 11.16 9.52 -7.62
N ASP A 41 11.48 10.75 -8.02
CA ASP A 41 12.47 11.03 -9.08
C ASP A 41 13.91 10.58 -8.74
N TYR A 42 14.18 10.26 -7.48
CA TYR A 42 15.46 9.72 -7.01
C TYR A 42 15.49 8.18 -6.95
N GLY A 43 14.41 7.51 -7.38
CA GLY A 43 14.29 6.05 -7.34
C GLY A 43 13.93 5.48 -5.96
N VAL A 44 13.52 6.32 -5.00
CA VAL A 44 13.07 5.84 -3.69
C VAL A 44 11.64 5.32 -3.80
N PHE A 45 11.48 4.03 -3.52
CA PHE A 45 10.21 3.33 -3.54
C PHE A 45 9.45 3.47 -2.22
N PHE A 46 8.17 3.84 -2.32
CA PHE A 46 7.24 3.90 -1.20
C PHE A 46 6.20 2.80 -1.37
N ARG A 47 6.43 1.67 -0.67
CA ARG A 47 5.62 0.45 -0.75
C ARG A 47 4.15 0.67 -0.45
N ARG A 48 3.82 1.42 0.61
CA ARG A 48 2.46 1.47 1.13
C ARG A 48 1.50 2.00 0.06
N PRO A 49 0.53 1.20 -0.41
CA PRO A 49 -0.38 1.62 -1.46
C PRO A 49 -1.17 2.87 -1.08
N ARG A 50 -1.44 3.72 -2.06
CA ARG A 50 -2.23 4.93 -1.94
C ARG A 50 -3.35 4.91 -2.97
N GLN A 51 -4.54 5.35 -2.59
CA GLN A 51 -5.65 5.46 -3.52
C GLN A 51 -5.52 6.72 -4.37
N VAL A 52 -5.79 6.64 -5.66
CA VAL A 52 -5.96 7.80 -6.55
C VAL A 52 -7.28 8.50 -6.20
N ILE A 53 -7.22 9.78 -5.84
CA ILE A 53 -8.37 10.57 -5.37
C ILE A 53 -8.92 11.57 -6.38
N GLY A 54 -8.14 11.87 -7.42
CA GLY A 54 -8.52 12.75 -8.50
C GLY A 54 -7.33 13.22 -9.31
N PHE A 55 -7.62 14.19 -10.17
CA PHE A 55 -6.67 14.73 -11.12
C PHE A 55 -6.64 16.25 -11.07
N ASP A 56 -5.48 16.82 -11.35
CA ASP A 56 -5.34 18.25 -11.61
C ASP A 56 -5.78 18.58 -13.04
N PHE A 57 -6.02 19.86 -13.29
CA PHE A 57 -6.17 20.38 -14.64
C PHE A 57 -4.87 20.19 -15.43
N ALA A 58 -4.99 20.02 -16.74
CA ALA A 58 -3.82 19.85 -17.59
C ALA A 58 -2.91 21.09 -17.50
N ASP A 59 -1.68 20.88 -17.05
CA ASP A 59 -0.60 21.86 -17.05
C ASP A 59 0.67 21.26 -17.69
N ASP A 60 1.71 22.08 -17.87
CA ASP A 60 2.96 21.65 -18.50
C ASP A 60 3.84 20.78 -17.58
N SER A 61 3.43 20.51 -16.34
CA SER A 61 4.29 19.87 -15.33
C SER A 61 4.34 18.33 -15.44
N ASN A 62 3.46 17.72 -16.26
CA ASN A 62 3.21 16.27 -16.30
C ASN A 62 2.80 15.66 -14.95
N ARG A 63 2.52 16.48 -13.92
CA ARG A 63 2.13 16.06 -12.58
C ARG A 63 0.68 16.45 -12.37
N PHE A 64 -0.21 15.49 -12.55
CA PHE A 64 -1.65 15.77 -12.52
C PHE A 64 -2.44 14.71 -11.76
N ILE A 65 -1.78 13.79 -11.04
CA ILE A 65 -2.47 12.68 -10.34
C ILE A 65 -2.35 12.87 -8.84
N TYR A 66 -3.49 13.02 -8.17
CA TYR A 66 -3.57 13.14 -6.72
C TYR A 66 -3.81 11.77 -6.08
N THR A 67 -3.02 11.46 -5.05
CA THR A 67 -3.14 10.22 -4.26
C THR A 67 -3.37 10.53 -2.80
N GLU A 68 -4.03 9.64 -2.06
CA GLU A 68 -4.13 9.73 -0.60
C GLU A 68 -2.76 9.70 0.09
N GLY A 69 -2.67 10.33 1.25
CA GLY A 69 -1.47 10.35 2.09
C GLY A 69 -1.17 11.73 2.66
N ASP A 70 0.00 11.87 3.28
CA ASP A 70 0.40 13.08 4.00
C ASP A 70 0.61 14.30 3.09
N ALA A 71 0.77 14.10 1.79
CA ALA A 71 0.97 15.15 0.78
C ALA A 71 -0.10 15.09 -0.33
N TYR A 72 -1.37 14.86 0.05
CA TYR A 72 -2.48 14.70 -0.90
C TYR A 72 -2.69 15.88 -1.86
N TRP A 73 -2.18 17.06 -1.50
CA TRP A 73 -2.26 18.30 -2.29
C TRP A 73 -1.14 18.45 -3.32
N PHE A 74 -0.21 17.49 -3.41
CA PHE A 74 0.93 17.55 -4.31
C PHE A 74 0.83 16.44 -5.37
N PRO A 75 0.55 16.77 -6.64
CA PRO A 75 0.29 15.76 -7.64
C PRO A 75 1.57 15.03 -8.05
N SER A 76 1.41 13.77 -8.45
CA SER A 76 2.48 12.93 -9.00
C SER A 76 2.36 12.85 -10.52
N SER A 77 3.46 12.51 -11.19
CA SER A 77 3.41 12.14 -12.60
C SER A 77 2.96 10.68 -12.76
N PRO A 78 2.38 10.30 -13.91
CA PRO A 78 1.99 8.91 -14.17
C PRO A 78 3.15 7.92 -14.06
N GLU A 79 4.36 8.35 -14.44
CA GLU A 79 5.58 7.54 -14.46
C GLU A 79 6.05 7.15 -13.05
N GLN A 80 5.71 7.96 -12.04
CA GLN A 80 6.04 7.71 -10.63
C GLN A 80 5.08 6.71 -9.97
N LEU A 81 3.96 6.37 -10.63
CA LEU A 81 2.87 5.60 -10.04
C LEU A 81 2.73 4.23 -10.71
N HIS A 82 2.67 3.18 -9.88
CA HIS A 82 2.50 1.81 -10.37
C HIS A 82 1.25 1.19 -9.75
N LYS A 83 0.31 0.73 -10.60
CA LYS A 83 -0.91 0.05 -10.17
C LYS A 83 -0.59 -1.17 -9.31
N VAL A 84 -1.35 -1.32 -8.24
CA VAL A 84 -1.24 -2.42 -7.30
C VAL A 84 -2.19 -3.53 -7.71
N GLU A 85 -1.67 -4.75 -7.75
CA GLU A 85 -2.47 -5.95 -7.97
C GLU A 85 -3.29 -6.28 -6.72
N LYS A 86 -4.27 -7.18 -6.87
CA LYS A 86 -5.10 -7.64 -5.74
C LYS A 86 -5.01 -9.15 -5.57
N THR A 87 -4.99 -9.61 -4.32
CA THR A 87 -5.22 -11.03 -4.01
C THR A 87 -6.67 -11.42 -4.36
N PRO A 88 -7.00 -12.72 -4.38
CA PRO A 88 -8.38 -13.18 -4.51
C PRO A 88 -9.33 -12.65 -3.39
N THR A 89 -8.80 -12.30 -2.22
CA THR A 89 -9.58 -11.69 -1.13
C THR A 89 -9.71 -10.17 -1.28
N GLY A 90 -9.06 -9.59 -2.29
CA GLY A 90 -9.06 -8.16 -2.59
C GLY A 90 -7.91 -7.38 -1.95
N CYS A 91 -7.06 -8.01 -1.13
CA CYS A 91 -5.93 -7.34 -0.50
C CYS A 91 -4.97 -6.80 -1.54
N LEU A 92 -4.38 -5.63 -1.27
CA LEU A 92 -3.44 -4.97 -2.17
C LEU A 92 -2.07 -5.65 -2.10
N LEU A 93 -1.55 -6.10 -3.24
CA LEU A 93 -0.31 -6.86 -3.34
C LEU A 93 0.87 -6.01 -3.81
N VAL A 94 1.92 -5.94 -3.00
CA VAL A 94 3.19 -5.31 -3.37
C VAL A 94 4.33 -6.29 -3.19
N ARG A 95 5.14 -6.45 -4.22
CA ARG A 95 6.32 -7.32 -4.22
C ARG A 95 7.58 -6.49 -4.10
N GLU A 96 8.48 -6.89 -3.21
CA GLU A 96 9.80 -6.30 -3.02
C GLU A 96 10.86 -7.40 -3.01
N LEU A 97 12.08 -7.05 -3.40
CA LEU A 97 13.24 -7.92 -3.23
C LEU A 97 14.09 -7.40 -2.09
N THR A 98 14.52 -8.29 -1.21
CA THR A 98 15.49 -7.99 -0.16
C THR A 98 16.69 -8.93 -0.27
N PHE A 99 17.87 -8.38 0.01
CA PHE A 99 19.10 -9.16 0.16
C PHE A 99 19.32 -9.61 1.60
N LEU A 100 18.43 -9.21 2.52
CA LEU A 100 18.52 -9.60 3.92
C LEU A 100 18.13 -11.06 4.08
N PRO A 101 18.87 -11.85 4.87
CA PRO A 101 18.40 -13.15 5.29
C PRO A 101 17.13 -13.00 6.16
N MET A 102 16.30 -14.05 6.19
CA MET A 102 15.00 -14.03 6.85
C MET A 102 15.04 -13.48 8.29
N TYR A 103 16.05 -13.83 9.08
CA TYR A 103 16.16 -13.36 10.47
C TYR A 103 16.44 -11.85 10.58
N GLU A 104 17.18 -11.26 9.64
CA GLU A 104 17.43 -9.81 9.62
C GLU A 104 16.19 -9.06 9.13
N PHE A 105 15.53 -9.59 8.10
CA PHE A 105 14.26 -9.07 7.65
C PHE A 105 13.22 -9.07 8.78
N GLU A 106 13.14 -10.17 9.51
CA GLU A 106 12.26 -10.29 10.67
C GLU A 106 12.59 -9.28 11.77
N ASN A 107 13.86 -9.06 12.08
CA ASN A 107 14.24 -8.06 13.08
C ASN A 107 13.73 -6.67 12.70
N GLN A 108 13.75 -6.31 11.41
CA GLN A 108 13.18 -5.05 10.92
C GLN A 108 11.66 -5.00 11.06
N LEU A 109 10.97 -6.14 10.94
CA LEU A 109 9.55 -6.21 11.27
C LEU A 109 9.34 -5.96 12.76
N TYR A 110 10.10 -6.60 13.67
CA TYR A 110 9.89 -6.41 15.11
C TYR A 110 10.25 -5.02 15.65
N GLU A 111 11.12 -4.27 14.98
CA GLU A 111 11.33 -2.85 15.24
C GLU A 111 10.02 -2.04 15.04
N GLN A 112 9.15 -2.52 14.16
CA GLN A 112 7.81 -1.99 13.92
C GLN A 112 6.84 -2.79 14.81
N GLN A 113 6.29 -2.19 15.86
CA GLN A 113 5.45 -2.94 16.80
C GLN A 113 4.23 -3.61 16.10
N GLY A 114 3.80 -4.76 16.64
CA GLY A 114 2.55 -5.43 16.21
C GLY A 114 2.69 -6.58 15.21
N TRP A 115 3.90 -6.92 14.75
CA TRP A 115 4.12 -8.09 13.91
C TRP A 115 4.19 -9.39 14.70
N CYS A 116 3.46 -10.40 14.24
CA CYS A 116 3.46 -11.75 14.78
C CYS A 116 3.73 -12.76 13.65
N ARG A 117 4.54 -13.79 13.91
CA ARG A 117 4.65 -14.93 12.98
C ARG A 117 3.30 -15.63 12.88
N LEU A 118 2.88 -15.88 11.64
CA LEU A 118 1.67 -16.61 11.30
C LEU A 118 1.99 -18.06 10.90
N VAL A 119 2.93 -18.24 9.99
CA VAL A 119 3.36 -19.55 9.47
C VAL A 119 4.89 -19.58 9.36
N ILE A 120 5.49 -20.71 9.73
CA ILE A 120 6.91 -21.00 9.51
C ILE A 120 6.98 -22.38 8.85
N GLU A 121 7.48 -22.42 7.62
CA GLU A 121 7.71 -23.68 6.91
C GLU A 121 9.18 -24.10 7.01
N SER A 122 10.09 -23.11 6.91
CA SER A 122 11.54 -23.35 6.98
C SER A 122 12.31 -22.08 7.39
N SER A 123 13.64 -22.13 7.38
CA SER A 123 14.49 -20.94 7.55
C SER A 123 14.45 -19.97 6.35
N LEU A 124 13.75 -20.33 5.28
CA LEU A 124 13.66 -19.57 4.02
C LEU A 124 12.24 -19.11 3.70
N HIS A 125 11.24 -19.60 4.46
CA HIS A 125 9.83 -19.34 4.24
C HIS A 125 9.12 -19.03 5.56
N CYS A 126 8.62 -17.80 5.67
CA CYS A 126 7.82 -17.39 6.80
C CYS A 126 6.80 -16.32 6.40
N VAL A 127 5.65 -16.35 7.06
CA VAL A 127 4.61 -15.34 6.95
C VAL A 127 4.44 -14.66 8.30
N TRP A 128 4.40 -13.34 8.31
CA TRP A 128 4.01 -12.54 9.47
C TRP A 128 2.72 -11.78 9.17
N CYS A 129 1.97 -11.47 10.22
CA CYS A 129 0.78 -10.63 10.16
C CYS A 129 0.84 -9.51 11.19
N ASN A 130 0.13 -8.43 10.90
CA ASN A 130 -0.02 -7.27 11.77
C ASN A 130 -1.47 -6.77 11.68
N ALA A 131 -2.26 -7.02 12.74
CA ALA A 131 -3.69 -6.69 12.77
C ALA A 131 -3.94 -5.18 12.88
N GLU A 132 -3.07 -4.42 13.54
CA GLU A 132 -3.21 -2.96 13.64
C GLU A 132 -3.03 -2.28 12.28
N ARG A 133 -2.20 -2.87 11.43
CA ARG A 133 -1.91 -2.37 10.08
C ARG A 133 -2.76 -3.04 9.00
N LEU A 134 -3.47 -4.12 9.34
CA LEU A 134 -4.15 -5.01 8.41
C LEU A 134 -3.23 -5.52 7.30
N GLU A 135 -1.99 -5.87 7.66
CA GLU A 135 -0.94 -6.29 6.73
C GLU A 135 -0.51 -7.74 7.00
N LEU A 136 -0.26 -8.47 5.92
CA LEU A 136 0.50 -9.71 5.93
C LEU A 136 1.77 -9.50 5.11
N VAL A 137 2.84 -10.17 5.51
CA VAL A 137 4.08 -10.21 4.74
C VAL A 137 4.59 -11.63 4.65
N THR A 138 4.82 -12.09 3.43
CA THR A 138 5.40 -13.40 3.12
C THR A 138 6.82 -13.18 2.65
N TYR A 139 7.76 -13.89 3.25
CA TYR A 139 9.16 -13.96 2.81
C TYR A 139 9.44 -15.33 2.20
N CYS A 140 10.08 -15.35 1.05
CA CYS A 140 10.52 -16.53 0.29
C CYS A 140 11.89 -16.25 -0.32
N GLU A 141 12.97 -16.73 0.30
CA GLU A 141 14.33 -16.61 -0.25
C GLU A 141 14.75 -15.20 -0.73
N GLY A 142 14.21 -14.15 -0.10
CA GLY A 142 14.45 -12.74 -0.48
C GLY A 142 13.37 -12.10 -1.36
N ASP A 143 12.41 -12.87 -1.88
CA ASP A 143 11.14 -12.36 -2.40
C ASP A 143 10.21 -12.04 -1.22
N VAL A 144 9.74 -10.80 -1.15
CA VAL A 144 8.89 -10.28 -0.09
C VAL A 144 7.57 -9.83 -0.70
N ILE A 145 6.49 -10.48 -0.30
CA ILE A 145 5.14 -10.15 -0.74
C ILE A 145 4.38 -9.53 0.42
N TRP A 146 3.97 -8.29 0.24
CA TRP A 146 3.11 -7.57 1.16
C TRP A 146 1.67 -7.63 0.68
N ALA A 147 0.76 -8.04 1.55
CA ALA A 147 -0.67 -7.97 1.33
C ALA A 147 -1.28 -7.00 2.35
N THR A 148 -1.82 -5.87 1.87
CA THR A 148 -2.50 -4.87 2.71
C THR A 148 -4.01 -4.96 2.49
N ALA A 149 -4.75 -5.29 3.53
CA ALA A 149 -6.21 -5.32 3.49
C ALA A 149 -6.80 -3.93 3.68
N LEU A 150 -7.97 -3.68 3.06
CA LEU A 150 -8.69 -2.41 3.19
C LEU A 150 -9.66 -2.39 4.38
N ASN A 151 -9.96 -3.56 4.93
CA ASN A 151 -10.85 -3.76 6.07
C ASN A 151 -10.52 -5.11 6.76
N GLU A 152 -11.13 -5.32 7.93
CA GLU A 152 -10.91 -6.52 8.75
C GLU A 152 -11.36 -7.80 8.04
N ASP A 153 -12.51 -7.80 7.34
CA ASP A 153 -13.01 -8.99 6.63
C ASP A 153 -12.02 -9.51 5.57
N MET A 154 -11.41 -8.59 4.80
CA MET A 154 -10.37 -8.93 3.82
C MET A 154 -9.11 -9.46 4.50
N TYR A 155 -8.71 -8.85 5.62
CA TYR A 155 -7.54 -9.27 6.40
C TYR A 155 -7.71 -10.69 6.94
N GLU A 156 -8.85 -10.97 7.59
CA GLU A 156 -9.18 -12.29 8.12
C GLU A 156 -9.25 -13.35 7.01
N SER A 157 -9.86 -12.99 5.87
CA SER A 157 -9.94 -13.87 4.70
C SER A 157 -8.56 -14.20 4.13
N GLU A 158 -7.65 -13.22 4.06
CA GLU A 158 -6.29 -13.45 3.56
C GLU A 158 -5.44 -14.27 4.53
N ILE A 159 -5.58 -14.05 5.84
CA ILE A 159 -4.97 -14.92 6.87
C ILE A 159 -5.43 -16.36 6.69
N LYS A 160 -6.74 -16.58 6.62
CA LYS A 160 -7.32 -17.92 6.48
C LYS A 160 -6.80 -18.61 5.22
N ARG A 161 -6.89 -17.93 4.08
CA ARG A 161 -6.38 -18.41 2.80
C ARG A 161 -4.89 -18.78 2.86
N THR A 162 -4.08 -17.95 3.52
CA THR A 162 -2.64 -18.18 3.64
C THR A 162 -2.35 -19.41 4.50
N ILE A 163 -3.01 -19.55 5.65
CA ILE A 163 -2.87 -20.74 6.51
C ILE A 163 -3.31 -22.00 5.77
N GLU A 164 -4.44 -21.96 5.05
CA GLU A 164 -4.94 -23.10 4.27
C GLU A 164 -3.92 -23.52 3.20
N PHE A 165 -3.35 -22.57 2.46
CA PHE A 165 -2.32 -22.86 1.46
C PHE A 165 -1.11 -23.61 2.05
N PHE A 166 -0.60 -23.17 3.21
CA PHE A 166 0.57 -23.80 3.82
C PHE A 166 0.27 -25.10 4.58
N ASN A 167 -0.99 -25.36 4.96
CA ASN A 167 -1.38 -26.64 5.57
C ASN A 167 -1.65 -27.75 4.53
N GLU A 168 -1.93 -27.37 3.27
CA GLU A 168 -2.18 -28.30 2.16
C GLU A 168 -0.91 -28.67 1.38
N CYS A 169 0.21 -27.97 1.62
CA CYS A 169 1.53 -28.25 1.06
C CYS A 169 2.31 -29.25 1.93
#